data_AF-B5YNF6-F1
#
_entry.id   AF-B5YNF6-F1
#
_cell.length_a   1.000
_cell.length_b   1.000
_cell.length_c   1.000
_cell.angle_alpha   90.00
_cell.angle_beta   90.00
_cell.angle_gamma   90.00
#
_symmetry.space_group_name_H-M   'P 1'
#
loop_
_entity.id
_entity.type
_entity.pdbx_description
1 polymer ?
#
loop_
_entity_poly.entity_id
_entity_poly.type
_entity_poly.pdbx_seq_one_letter_code
_entity_poly.pdbx_strand_id
1 'polypeptide(L)' 'DVYSFGVMLWEMLTTEKPYAGYNKKMHNDIVVVKGGRPQINDKWSPSLVGFLKSCWHQD' A
#
# COMPACT_ATOMS: atom_id res chain seq x y z
N ASP A 1 -6.58 -10.17 5.39
CA ASP A 1 -5.37 -10.86 4.90
C ASP A 1 -4.76 -10.30 3.65
N VAL A 2 -5.46 -10.30 2.50
CA VAL A 2 -4.85 -9.91 1.21
C VAL A 2 -4.31 -8.47 1.23
N TYR A 3 -5.02 -7.54 1.88
CA TYR A 3 -4.53 -6.17 2.09
C TYR A 3 -3.17 -6.12 2.82
N SER A 4 -3.08 -6.79 3.97
CA SER A 4 -1.85 -6.82 4.79
C SER A 4 -0.70 -7.46 4.03
N PHE A 5 -0.97 -8.51 3.23
CA PHE A 5 0.02 -9.11 2.34
C PHE A 5 0.51 -8.13 1.29
N GLY A 6 -0.39 -7.37 0.63
CA GLY A 6 -0.01 -6.35 -0.34
C GLY A 6 0.86 -5.24 0.28
N VAL A 7 0.56 -4.83 1.51
CA VAL A 7 1.38 -3.85 2.25
C VAL A 7 2.76 -4.41 2.60
N MET A 8 2.85 -5.67 3.05
CA MET A 8 4.13 -6.33 3.33
C MET A 8 4.96 -6.53 2.06
N LEU A 9 4.34 -6.96 0.96
CA LEU A 9 5.03 -7.11 -0.32
C LEU A 9 5.60 -5.77 -0.80
N TRP A 10 4.83 -4.68 -0.65
CA TRP A 10 5.32 -3.35 -0.94
C TRP A 10 6.54 -2.97 -0.08
N GLU A 11 6.49 -3.22 1.23
CA GLU A 11 7.60 -2.98 2.16
C GLU A 11 8.86 -3.78 1.78
N MET A 12 8.71 -5.02 1.31
CA MET A 12 9.83 -5.83 0.82
C MET A 12 10.43 -5.29 -0.48
N LEU A 13 9.59 -4.75 -1.38
CA LEU A 13 10.03 -4.20 -2.67
C LEU A 13 10.75 -2.86 -2.52
N THR A 14 10.30 -2.01 -1.61
CA THR A 14 10.88 -0.68 -1.37
C THR A 14 11.97 -0.70 -0.31
N THR A 15 11.99 -1.71 0.57
CA THR A 15 12.78 -1.73 1.81
C THR A 15 12.50 -0.53 2.72
N GLU A 16 11.29 0.02 2.63
CA GLU A 16 10.85 1.19 3.37
C GLU A 16 9.62 0.89 4.21
N LYS A 17 9.51 1.57 5.36
CA LYS A 17 8.35 1.44 6.23
C LYS A 17 7.11 2.07 5.57
N PRO A 18 6.00 1.32 5.38
CA PRO A 18 4.78 1.88 4.82
C PRO A 18 4.20 2.96 5.74
N TYR A 19 3.77 4.08 5.13
CA TYR A 19 3.18 5.22 5.83
C TYR A 19 4.10 5.82 6.92
N ALA A 20 5.41 5.84 6.69
CA ALA A 20 6.36 6.50 7.60
C ALA A 20 5.93 7.94 7.89
N GLY A 21 5.96 8.32 9.17
CA GLY A 21 5.54 9.66 9.64
C GLY A 21 4.05 9.82 9.94
N TYR A 22 3.21 8.81 9.67
CA TYR A 22 1.78 8.89 9.97
C TYR A 22 1.54 8.59 11.45
N ASN A 23 0.78 9.46 12.12
CA ASN A 23 0.20 9.12 13.42
C ASN A 23 -1.12 8.33 13.25
N LYS A 24 -1.68 7.79 14.34
CA LYS A 24 -2.93 7.00 14.29
C LYS A 24 -4.09 7.73 13.62
N LYS A 25 -4.26 9.04 13.87
CA LYS A 25 -5.34 9.84 13.29
C LYS A 25 -5.16 10.00 11.78
N MET A 26 -3.95 10.31 11.34
CA MET A 26 -3.60 10.42 9.92
C MET A 26 -3.78 9.09 9.19
N HIS A 27 -3.34 7.98 9.79
CA HIS A 27 -3.52 6.66 9.20
C HIS A 27 -5.01 6.33 9.03
N ASN A 28 -5.83 6.58 10.05
CA ASN A 28 -7.27 6.34 9.94
C ASN A 28 -7.90 7.21 8.85
N ASP A 29 -7.68 8.53 8.88
CA ASP A 29 -8.29 9.45 7.91
C ASP A 29 -7.82 9.21 6.47
N ILE A 30 -6.52 9.02 6.26
CA ILE A 30 -5.93 8.94 4.92
C ILE A 30 -6.04 7.53 4.34
N VAL A 31 -5.70 6.50 5.11
CA VAL A 31 -5.58 5.12 4.59
C VAL A 31 -6.91 4.38 4.67
N VAL A 32 -7.61 4.51 5.81
CA VAL A 32 -8.86 3.77 6.06
C VAL A 32 -10.06 4.50 5.46
N VAL A 33 -10.23 5.79 5.76
CA VAL A 33 -11.40 6.57 5.31
C VAL A 33 -11.25 7.02 3.86
N LYS A 34 -10.10 7.59 3.47
CA LYS A 34 -9.86 8.10 2.10
C LYS A 34 -9.27 7.07 1.13
N GLY A 35 -8.98 5.86 1.60
CA GLY A 35 -8.47 4.80 0.73
C GLY A 35 -7.03 5.00 0.24
N GLY A 36 -6.22 5.82 0.92
CA GLY A 36 -4.81 6.03 0.60
C GLY A 36 -4.02 4.72 0.62
N ARG A 37 -3.05 4.58 -0.30
CA ARG A 37 -2.21 3.38 -0.47
C ARG A 37 -0.73 3.75 -0.58
N PRO A 38 0.20 2.81 -0.36
CA PRO A 38 1.62 3.06 -0.50
C PRO A 38 1.97 3.45 -1.95
N GLN A 39 2.98 4.29 -2.13
CA GLN A 39 3.33 4.82 -3.46
C GLN A 39 3.87 3.71 -4.36
N ILE A 40 3.31 3.56 -5.55
CA ILE A 40 3.82 2.61 -6.54
C ILE A 40 4.95 3.28 -7.33
N ASN A 41 6.02 2.52 -7.56
CA ASN A 41 7.11 2.95 -8.43
C ASN A 41 6.79 2.63 -9.89
N ASP A 42 6.81 3.63 -10.76
CA ASP A 42 6.50 3.50 -12.18
C ASP A 42 7.48 2.59 -12.95
N LYS A 43 8.64 2.28 -12.35
CA LYS A 43 9.61 1.32 -12.91
C LYS A 43 9.21 -0.14 -12.73
N TRP A 44 8.23 -0.43 -11.87
CA TRP A 44 7.77 -1.79 -11.65
C TRP A 44 6.95 -2.30 -12.83
N SER A 45 7.00 -3.61 -13.07
CA SER A 45 6.26 -4.21 -14.18
C SER A 45 4.75 -4.02 -14.01
N PRO A 46 3.99 -3.80 -15.09
CA PRO A 46 2.53 -3.60 -15.01
C PRO A 46 1.81 -4.74 -14.29
N SER A 47 2.30 -5.98 -14.44
CA SER A 47 1.75 -7.16 -13.75
C SER A 47 1.88 -7.06 -12.23
N LEU A 48 3.05 -6.63 -11.72
CA LEU A 48 3.28 -6.44 -10.29
C LEU A 48 2.42 -5.30 -9.73
N VAL A 49 2.32 -4.19 -10.47
CA VAL A 49 1.46 -3.06 -10.13
C VAL A 49 -0.01 -3.47 -10.07
N GLY A 50 -0.47 -4.23 -11.06
CA GLY A 50 -1.83 -4.78 -11.10
C GLY A 50 -2.11 -5.68 -9.91
N PHE A 51 -1.16 -6.56 -9.58
CA PHE A 51 -1.26 -7.43 -8.41
C PHE A 51 -1.36 -6.64 -7.10
N LEU A 52 -0.46 -5.68 -6.85
CA LEU A 52 -0.52 -4.82 -5.65
C LEU A 52 -1.85 -4.07 -5.55
N LYS A 53 -2.34 -3.51 -6.66
CA LYS A 53 -3.64 -2.83 -6.71
C LYS A 53 -4.81 -3.78 -6.38
N SER A 54 -4.77 -5.02 -6.88
CA SER A 54 -5.78 -6.02 -6.54
C SER A 54 -5.76 -6.40 -5.05
N CYS A 55 -4.57 -6.47 -4.44
CA CYS A 55 -4.45 -6.75 -3.00
C CYS A 55 -5.05 -5.63 -2.13
N TRP A 56 -5.11 -4.41 -2.67
CA TRP A 56 -5.58 -3.22 -1.96
C TRP A 56 -7.00 -2.79 -2.32
N HIS A 57 -7.68 -3.57 -3.16
CA HIS A 57 -9.05 -3.33 -3.55
C HIS A 57 -9.97 -3.46 -2.32
N GLN A 58 -10.87 -2.48 -2.15
CA GLN A 58 -11.96 -2.55 -1.18
C GLN A 58 -13.14 -3.21 -1.90
N ASP A 59 -13.12 -4.54 -1.97
CA ASP A 59 -14.33 -5.32 -2.19
C ASP A 59 -15.05 -5.50 -0.85
#